data_AF-A0A2U9CQ56-F1
#
_entry.id   AF-A0A2U9CQ56-F1
#
_cell.length_a   1.000
_cell.length_b   1.000
_cell.length_c   1.000
_cell.angle_alpha   90.00
_cell.angle_beta   90.00
_cell.angle_gamma   90.00
#
_symmetry.space_group_name_H-M   'P 1'
#
loop_
_entity.id
_entity.type
_entity.pdbx_description
1 polymer ?
#
loop_
_entity_poly.entity_id
_entity_poly.type
_entity_poly.pdbx_seq_one_letter_code
_entity_poly.pdbx_strand_id
1 'polypeptide(L)'
;MTRKLGADLIFSCVTLLLRRNPPCRASLLSAGQRSVSVRKSTSDTTNMDLSDMRKKYKGDEESFEENQLVSLDPVKQFGNWFDEAMKCPEIGEANAMCIATATKDGRPSARMVLLKGYSDEGFRFFSNYESRKGSELESNPHACLVFYWEPINRQIRIEGTVERIPYQSSCEYFHSRPKSSQIGAVVSRQSSPVPNRDYLRQKNAELEEKYKDTEVPMPDYWGGYIVKPHLIEFWQGQTNRLHDRIVFTKPQDGESEPGEFQHTAEGGWVFQRLSP
;
A
#
# COMPACT_ATOMS: atom_id res chain seq x y z
N MET A 1 65.06 -4.86 48.31
CA MET A 1 65.56 -5.97 47.48
C MET A 1 64.51 -6.24 46.41
N THR A 2 64.74 -5.83 45.15
CA THR A 2 65.29 -6.63 44.02
C THR A 2 64.25 -7.61 43.43
N ARG A 3 63.72 -7.38 42.22
CA ARG A 3 64.23 -7.80 40.86
C ARG A 3 64.02 -9.31 40.61
N LYS A 4 63.66 -9.83 39.41
CA LYS A 4 63.54 -9.26 38.04
C LYS A 4 62.76 -10.21 37.07
N LEU A 5 62.11 -9.63 36.03
CA LEU A 5 61.89 -10.07 34.62
C LEU A 5 61.43 -11.51 34.19
N GLY A 6 60.62 -11.54 33.11
CA GLY A 6 60.36 -12.68 32.18
C GLY A 6 58.88 -12.69 31.68
N ALA A 7 58.44 -12.27 30.47
CA ALA A 7 58.90 -12.35 29.06
C ALA A 7 58.25 -13.53 28.29
N ASP A 8 57.55 -13.40 27.14
CA ASP A 8 57.07 -12.20 26.37
C ASP A 8 55.56 -12.31 26.00
N LEU A 9 54.97 -12.39 24.78
CA LEU A 9 55.37 -12.40 23.35
C LEU A 9 54.13 -12.12 22.42
N ILE A 10 54.35 -11.92 21.10
CA ILE A 10 53.40 -11.98 19.93
C ILE A 10 52.52 -10.73 19.59
N PHE A 11 52.83 -10.14 18.41
CA PHE A 11 52.00 -9.39 17.41
C PHE A 11 51.12 -8.20 17.88
N SER A 12 51.18 -6.95 17.35
CA SER A 12 51.63 -6.36 16.06
C SER A 12 50.77 -6.78 14.84
N CYS A 13 50.35 -5.93 13.88
CA CYS A 13 50.73 -4.55 13.52
C CYS A 13 49.60 -3.89 12.68
N VAL A 14 49.26 -2.60 12.90
CA VAL A 14 48.64 -1.73 11.89
C VAL A 14 49.06 -0.26 12.10
N THR A 15 49.85 0.32 11.18
CA THR A 15 50.08 1.77 11.07
C THR A 15 50.15 2.19 9.59
N LEU A 16 49.63 3.40 9.30
CA LEU A 16 49.53 4.04 7.99
C LEU A 16 50.76 3.89 7.06
N LEU A 17 50.50 3.65 5.78
CA LEU A 17 51.38 4.04 4.68
C LEU A 17 50.59 4.68 3.53
N LEU A 18 50.91 5.93 3.21
CA LEU A 18 50.42 6.67 2.04
C LEU A 18 51.24 6.30 0.80
N ARG A 19 50.60 5.97 -0.34
CA ARG A 19 51.16 6.24 -1.70
C ARG A 19 50.18 6.00 -2.88
N ARG A 20 49.93 7.09 -3.61
CA ARG A 20 49.90 7.21 -5.10
C ARG A 20 49.06 6.21 -5.92
N ASN A 21 47.93 6.69 -6.45
CA ASN A 21 47.32 6.15 -7.67
C ASN A 21 48.05 6.66 -8.95
N PRO A 22 48.16 5.85 -10.01
CA PRO A 22 48.60 6.29 -11.34
C PRO A 22 47.44 6.83 -12.20
N PRO A 23 47.71 7.61 -13.27
CA PRO A 23 46.67 8.14 -14.16
C PRO A 23 46.22 7.12 -15.21
N CYS A 24 44.90 6.97 -15.40
CA CYS A 24 44.36 6.27 -16.57
C CYS A 24 44.29 7.18 -17.79
N ARG A 25 44.51 6.61 -18.97
CA ARG A 25 44.46 7.33 -20.26
C ARG A 25 43.03 7.70 -20.65
N ALA A 26 42.88 8.84 -21.31
CA ALA A 26 41.66 9.16 -22.04
C ALA A 26 41.60 8.38 -23.38
N SER A 27 40.40 7.99 -23.77
CA SER A 27 40.06 7.56 -25.13
C SER A 27 38.82 8.31 -25.60
N LEU A 28 38.86 8.86 -26.81
CA LEU A 28 37.77 9.65 -27.39
C LEU A 28 36.80 8.74 -28.15
N LEU A 29 35.52 8.78 -27.80
CA LEU A 29 34.41 8.40 -28.68
C LEU A 29 33.26 9.41 -28.56
N SER A 30 32.41 9.46 -29.59
CA SER A 30 31.62 10.64 -29.97
C SER A 30 30.59 11.13 -28.95
N ALA A 31 30.60 12.44 -28.70
CA ALA A 31 29.49 13.15 -28.06
C ALA A 31 28.32 13.30 -29.06
N GLY A 32 27.39 12.35 -29.06
CA GLY A 32 26.16 12.42 -29.84
C GLY A 32 25.20 13.49 -29.31
N GLN A 33 25.33 14.73 -29.79
CA GLN A 33 24.44 15.84 -29.43
C GLN A 33 23.00 15.57 -29.93
N ARG A 34 22.16 14.97 -29.09
CA ARG A 34 20.70 15.06 -29.26
C ARG A 34 20.24 16.47 -28.87
N SER A 35 20.14 17.33 -29.87
CA SER A 35 19.56 18.67 -29.73
C SER A 35 18.07 18.57 -29.40
N VAL A 36 17.72 18.71 -28.13
CA VAL A 36 16.32 18.89 -27.70
C VAL A 36 15.86 20.26 -28.21
N SER A 37 15.23 20.28 -29.38
CA SER A 37 14.67 21.48 -29.99
C SER A 37 13.42 21.90 -29.22
N VAL A 38 13.61 22.67 -28.14
CA VAL A 38 12.53 23.31 -27.40
C VAL A 38 11.92 24.40 -28.27
N ARG A 39 10.96 24.01 -29.12
CA ARG A 39 10.11 24.94 -29.86
C ARG A 39 9.26 25.71 -28.83
N LYS A 40 9.53 27.00 -28.66
CA LYS A 40 8.61 27.91 -27.96
C LYS A 40 7.36 28.12 -28.82
N SER A 41 6.38 27.22 -28.72
CA SER A 41 5.02 27.46 -29.18
C SER A 41 4.27 28.28 -28.13
N THR A 42 4.14 29.58 -28.36
CA THR A 42 3.21 30.43 -27.60
C THR A 42 1.79 30.19 -28.11
N SER A 43 1.08 29.25 -27.50
CA SER A 43 -0.34 28.96 -27.75
C SER A 43 -1.08 28.72 -26.44
N ASP A 44 -2.22 29.36 -26.27
CA ASP A 44 -2.98 29.38 -25.03
C ASP A 44 -3.89 28.14 -24.91
N THR A 45 -3.30 27.03 -24.45
CA THR A 45 -3.99 25.75 -24.29
C THR A 45 -3.54 25.04 -23.02
N THR A 46 -4.48 24.84 -22.09
CA THR A 46 -4.34 23.99 -20.89
C THR A 46 -4.30 22.48 -21.18
N ASN A 47 -4.24 22.10 -22.46
CA ASN A 47 -4.34 20.72 -22.92
C ASN A 47 -2.96 20.09 -23.07
N MET A 48 -2.49 19.41 -22.01
CA MET A 48 -1.26 18.62 -22.02
C MET A 48 -1.57 17.19 -22.46
N ASP A 49 -0.97 16.75 -23.57
CA ASP A 49 -1.04 15.35 -23.99
C ASP A 49 -0.14 14.47 -23.10
N LEU A 50 -0.66 13.33 -22.65
CA LEU A 50 -0.02 12.38 -21.74
C LEU A 50 0.06 10.96 -22.35
N SER A 51 -0.35 10.79 -23.61
CA SER A 51 -0.44 9.49 -24.30
C SER A 51 0.89 8.71 -24.30
N ASP A 52 2.00 9.41 -24.50
CA ASP A 52 3.36 8.85 -24.54
C ASP A 52 3.92 8.44 -23.16
N MET A 53 3.21 8.69 -22.05
CA MET A 53 3.66 8.28 -20.70
C MET A 53 3.51 6.76 -20.42
N ARG A 54 2.88 5.99 -21.32
CA ARG A 54 2.66 4.55 -21.12
C ARG A 54 3.97 3.75 -21.17
N LYS A 55 4.36 3.16 -20.03
CA LYS A 55 5.41 2.13 -19.96
C LYS A 55 5.00 0.85 -20.72
N LYS A 56 5.99 0.06 -21.14
CA LYS A 56 5.78 -1.34 -21.52
C LYS A 56 5.57 -2.18 -20.26
N TYR A 57 4.86 -3.30 -20.42
CA TYR A 57 4.54 -4.24 -19.35
C TYR A 57 5.14 -5.62 -19.69
N LYS A 58 4.56 -6.70 -19.15
CA LYS A 58 4.89 -8.09 -19.49
C LYS A 58 4.58 -8.45 -20.94
N GLY A 59 5.12 -9.58 -21.40
CA GLY A 59 4.84 -10.20 -22.71
C GLY A 59 3.74 -11.25 -22.67
N ASP A 60 3.29 -11.69 -23.84
CA ASP A 60 2.29 -12.77 -24.01
C ASP A 60 2.74 -14.10 -23.35
N GLU A 61 4.05 -14.36 -23.39
CA GLU A 61 4.73 -15.48 -22.72
C GLU A 61 4.72 -15.40 -21.17
N GLU A 62 4.22 -14.28 -20.62
CA GLU A 62 4.02 -14.05 -19.19
C GLU A 62 2.55 -13.67 -18.90
N SER A 63 1.60 -14.29 -19.62
CA SER A 63 0.17 -14.30 -19.29
C SER A 63 -0.06 -14.62 -17.80
N PHE A 64 -1.14 -14.09 -17.23
CA PHE A 64 -1.66 -14.54 -15.92
C PHE A 64 -2.93 -15.38 -16.12
N GLU A 65 -2.75 -16.69 -16.19
CA GLU A 65 -3.78 -17.68 -16.49
C GLU A 65 -4.38 -18.32 -15.23
N GLU A 66 -5.57 -18.92 -15.38
CA GLU A 66 -6.29 -19.61 -14.31
C GLU A 66 -5.48 -20.78 -13.71
N ASN A 67 -4.61 -21.38 -14.52
CA ASN A 67 -3.68 -22.45 -14.12
C ASN A 67 -2.47 -21.96 -13.28
N GLN A 68 -2.27 -20.64 -13.17
CA GLN A 68 -1.23 -20.00 -12.34
C GLN A 68 -1.79 -19.40 -11.04
N LEU A 69 -3.09 -19.58 -10.77
CA LEU A 69 -3.65 -19.31 -9.45
C LEU A 69 -2.99 -20.25 -8.42
N VAL A 70 -2.31 -19.67 -7.44
CA VAL A 70 -1.61 -20.37 -6.36
C VAL A 70 -2.61 -20.93 -5.33
N SER A 71 -3.83 -20.39 -5.29
CA SER A 71 -4.98 -20.98 -4.59
C SER A 71 -6.29 -20.50 -5.22
N LEU A 72 -7.34 -21.32 -5.08
CA LEU A 72 -8.71 -20.94 -5.46
C LEU A 72 -9.46 -20.27 -4.30
N ASP A 73 -8.79 -19.97 -3.19
CA ASP A 73 -9.24 -19.01 -2.19
C ASP A 73 -8.65 -17.63 -2.53
N PRO A 74 -9.47 -16.61 -2.82
CA PRO A 74 -8.97 -15.30 -3.22
C PRO A 74 -8.28 -14.52 -2.08
N VAL A 75 -8.49 -14.88 -0.81
CA VAL A 75 -7.72 -14.30 0.30
C VAL A 75 -6.32 -14.90 0.37
N LYS A 76 -6.18 -16.21 0.09
CA LYS A 76 -4.86 -16.86 -0.06
C LYS A 76 -4.14 -16.36 -1.32
N GLN A 77 -4.84 -16.17 -2.43
CA GLN A 77 -4.26 -15.60 -3.66
C GLN A 77 -3.86 -14.11 -3.49
N PHE A 78 -4.63 -13.32 -2.74
CA PHE A 78 -4.20 -11.99 -2.29
C PHE A 78 -2.90 -12.09 -1.50
N GLY A 79 -2.83 -13.01 -0.54
CA GLY A 79 -1.64 -13.21 0.29
C GLY A 79 -0.39 -13.52 -0.54
N ASN A 80 -0.50 -14.40 -1.53
CA ASN A 80 0.59 -14.71 -2.47
C ASN A 80 1.11 -13.48 -3.23
N TRP A 81 0.22 -12.70 -3.86
CA TRP A 81 0.60 -11.48 -4.59
C TRP A 81 1.13 -10.37 -3.67
N PHE A 82 0.58 -10.24 -2.46
CA PHE A 82 1.05 -9.33 -1.42
C PHE A 82 2.47 -9.70 -0.96
N ASP A 83 2.77 -11.00 -0.85
CA ASP A 83 4.09 -11.53 -0.52
C ASP A 83 5.13 -11.22 -1.60
N GLU A 84 4.76 -11.26 -2.89
CA GLU A 84 5.62 -10.78 -3.99
C GLU A 84 5.82 -9.26 -3.91
N ALA A 85 4.76 -8.49 -3.65
CA ALA A 85 4.85 -7.03 -3.53
C ALA A 85 5.74 -6.58 -2.36
N MET A 86 5.74 -7.30 -1.23
CA MET A 86 6.66 -7.05 -0.10
C MET A 86 8.13 -7.37 -0.41
N LYS A 87 8.40 -8.23 -1.41
CA LYS A 87 9.77 -8.66 -1.79
C LYS A 87 10.38 -7.79 -2.90
N CYS A 88 9.59 -6.93 -3.53
CA CYS A 88 10.01 -6.01 -4.59
C CYS A 88 10.62 -4.72 -3.98
N PRO A 89 11.93 -4.47 -4.13
CA PRO A 89 12.59 -3.34 -3.47
C PRO A 89 12.13 -1.96 -3.98
N GLU A 90 11.46 -1.89 -5.13
CA GLU A 90 10.86 -0.68 -5.68
C GLU A 90 9.50 -0.30 -5.01
N ILE A 91 8.90 -1.19 -4.21
CA ILE A 91 7.59 -0.98 -3.56
C ILE A 91 7.80 -0.55 -2.10
N GLY A 92 7.67 0.76 -1.83
CA GLY A 92 7.92 1.33 -0.50
C GLY A 92 6.89 0.94 0.58
N GLU A 93 5.60 0.89 0.25
CA GLU A 93 4.53 0.46 1.16
C GLU A 93 3.58 -0.50 0.43
N ALA A 94 3.91 -1.80 0.41
CA ALA A 94 3.09 -2.82 -0.27
C ALA A 94 1.64 -2.89 0.28
N ASN A 95 1.41 -2.48 1.52
CA ASN A 95 0.11 -2.38 2.17
C ASN A 95 -0.61 -1.05 1.98
N ALA A 96 -0.08 -0.13 1.18
CA ALA A 96 -0.81 1.07 0.78
C ALA A 96 -1.93 0.73 -0.21
N MET A 97 -3.15 1.14 0.13
CA MET A 97 -4.34 0.92 -0.68
C MET A 97 -5.16 2.20 -0.79
N CYS A 98 -5.74 2.44 -1.97
CA CYS A 98 -6.79 3.43 -2.09
C CYS A 98 -8.08 2.80 -1.56
N ILE A 99 -8.78 3.47 -0.65
CA ILE A 99 -10.15 3.09 -0.25
C ILE A 99 -11.13 4.12 -0.81
N ALA A 100 -12.06 3.66 -1.64
CA ALA A 100 -13.21 4.42 -2.11
C ALA A 100 -14.45 4.06 -1.27
N THR A 101 -15.19 5.10 -0.87
CA THR A 101 -16.47 5.03 -0.14
C THR A 101 -17.44 6.03 -0.79
N ALA A 102 -18.73 5.99 -0.46
CA ALA A 102 -19.70 6.93 -1.02
C ALA A 102 -20.77 7.33 0.00
N THR A 103 -21.37 8.51 -0.17
CA THR A 103 -22.59 8.91 0.53
C THR A 103 -23.81 8.09 0.06
N LYS A 104 -24.91 8.11 0.82
CA LYS A 104 -26.18 7.47 0.42
C LYS A 104 -26.77 7.99 -0.90
N ASP A 105 -26.46 9.21 -1.33
CA ASP A 105 -26.85 9.75 -2.64
C ASP A 105 -25.85 9.45 -3.78
N GLY A 106 -24.90 8.52 -3.54
CA GLY A 106 -23.99 8.02 -4.56
C GLY A 106 -22.84 8.97 -4.91
N ARG A 107 -22.38 9.82 -3.98
CA ARG A 107 -21.19 10.68 -4.19
C ARG A 107 -19.94 9.95 -3.70
N PRO A 108 -19.08 9.44 -4.60
CA PRO A 108 -17.87 8.74 -4.18
C PRO A 108 -16.84 9.71 -3.59
N SER A 109 -16.02 9.21 -2.68
CA SER A 109 -14.74 9.83 -2.32
C SER A 109 -13.69 8.78 -1.99
N ALA A 110 -12.44 9.07 -2.39
CA ALA A 110 -11.33 8.15 -2.34
C ALA A 110 -10.11 8.80 -1.67
N ARG A 111 -9.26 7.98 -1.06
CA ARG A 111 -8.00 8.38 -0.40
C ARG A 111 -7.12 7.16 -0.11
N MET A 112 -5.82 7.38 0.04
CA MET A 112 -4.91 6.34 0.51
C MET A 112 -5.10 6.05 2.01
N VAL A 113 -5.04 4.76 2.36
CA VAL A 113 -4.89 4.24 3.73
C VAL A 113 -3.90 3.07 3.70
N LEU A 114 -3.51 2.56 4.86
CA LEU A 114 -2.67 1.38 4.98
C LEU A 114 -3.49 0.20 5.51
N LEU A 115 -3.44 -0.94 4.83
CA LEU A 115 -3.93 -2.22 5.35
C LEU A 115 -3.11 -2.61 6.60
N LYS A 116 -3.78 -3.01 7.68
CA LYS A 116 -3.18 -3.39 8.97
C LYS A 116 -3.42 -4.85 9.37
N GLY A 117 -4.08 -5.62 8.51
CA GLY A 117 -4.19 -7.07 8.61
C GLY A 117 -5.24 -7.57 7.63
N TYR A 118 -5.17 -8.84 7.28
CA TYR A 118 -6.21 -9.54 6.54
C TYR A 118 -6.34 -10.97 7.10
N SER A 119 -7.49 -11.57 6.87
CA SER A 119 -7.80 -12.98 7.14
C SER A 119 -9.08 -13.33 6.37
N ASP A 120 -9.55 -14.56 6.47
CA ASP A 120 -10.77 -15.08 5.83
C ASP A 120 -12.02 -14.24 6.17
N GLU A 121 -11.99 -13.54 7.32
CA GLU A 121 -12.98 -12.55 7.75
C GLU A 121 -13.02 -11.28 6.89
N GLY A 122 -11.90 -10.91 6.24
CA GLY A 122 -11.75 -9.69 5.45
C GLY A 122 -10.53 -8.82 5.80
N PHE A 123 -10.57 -7.58 5.29
CA PHE A 123 -9.41 -6.68 5.21
C PHE A 123 -9.52 -5.53 6.22
N ARG A 124 -8.59 -5.47 7.19
CA ARG A 124 -8.62 -4.54 8.33
C ARG A 124 -7.79 -3.27 8.11
N PHE A 125 -8.38 -2.12 8.38
CA PHE A 125 -7.73 -0.81 8.40
C PHE A 125 -8.24 0.06 9.55
N PHE A 126 -7.54 1.14 9.88
CA PHE A 126 -7.86 1.98 11.04
C PHE A 126 -8.07 3.45 10.65
N SER A 127 -8.95 4.15 11.37
CA SER A 127 -9.30 5.53 11.09
C SER A 127 -10.00 6.23 12.26
N ASN A 128 -10.16 7.55 12.09
CA ASN A 128 -11.09 8.33 12.89
C ASN A 128 -12.51 8.20 12.28
N TYR A 129 -13.49 7.82 13.09
CA TYR A 129 -14.91 7.61 12.76
C TYR A 129 -15.66 8.92 12.42
N GLU A 130 -15.24 10.07 12.96
CA GLU A 130 -15.74 11.40 12.59
C GLU A 130 -15.15 11.92 11.26
N SER A 131 -14.13 11.24 10.69
CA SER A 131 -13.58 11.65 9.38
C SER A 131 -14.60 11.42 8.26
N ARG A 132 -14.45 12.15 7.13
CA ARG A 132 -15.37 12.03 5.97
C ARG A 132 -15.63 10.57 5.56
N LYS A 133 -14.59 9.72 5.55
CA LYS A 133 -14.75 8.29 5.20
C LYS A 133 -15.53 7.51 6.27
N GLY A 134 -15.36 7.85 7.55
CA GLY A 134 -16.10 7.23 8.64
C GLY A 134 -17.57 7.59 8.53
N SER A 135 -17.90 8.88 8.41
CA SER A 135 -19.28 9.34 8.20
C SER A 135 -19.94 8.75 6.94
N GLU A 136 -19.20 8.60 5.84
CA GLU A 136 -19.66 7.86 4.66
C GLU A 136 -19.97 6.40 5.02
N LEU A 137 -19.04 5.67 5.65
CA LEU A 137 -19.19 4.26 6.03
C LEU A 137 -20.31 3.98 7.05
N GLU A 138 -20.49 4.81 8.09
CA GLU A 138 -21.61 4.66 9.04
C GLU A 138 -22.97 4.86 8.35
N SER A 139 -23.01 5.68 7.29
CA SER A 139 -24.22 5.89 6.51
C SER A 139 -24.44 4.80 5.45
N ASN A 140 -23.36 4.28 4.87
CA ASN A 140 -23.34 3.45 3.68
C ASN A 140 -22.17 2.46 3.81
N PRO A 141 -22.40 1.27 4.42
CA PRO A 141 -21.34 0.36 4.87
C PRO A 141 -20.78 -0.48 3.71
N HIS A 142 -20.35 0.17 2.64
CA HIS A 142 -19.76 -0.44 1.45
C HIS A 142 -18.47 0.29 1.06
N ALA A 143 -17.45 -0.46 0.63
CA ALA A 143 -16.20 0.10 0.16
C ALA A 143 -15.60 -0.71 -1.00
N CYS A 144 -14.82 -0.02 -1.82
CA CYS A 144 -13.88 -0.63 -2.76
C CYS A 144 -12.45 -0.32 -2.27
N LEU A 145 -11.60 -1.34 -2.18
CA LEU A 145 -10.16 -1.22 -1.95
C LEU A 145 -9.43 -1.45 -3.27
N VAL A 146 -8.41 -0.64 -3.56
CA VAL A 146 -7.52 -0.82 -4.71
C VAL A 146 -6.07 -0.79 -4.26
N PHE A 147 -5.38 -1.92 -4.45
CA PHE A 147 -3.93 -2.02 -4.40
C PHE A 147 -3.38 -1.83 -5.82
N TYR A 148 -2.32 -1.05 -5.97
CA TYR A 148 -1.63 -0.91 -7.26
C TYR A 148 -0.12 -0.94 -7.05
N TRP A 149 0.51 -1.97 -7.60
CA TRP A 149 1.93 -2.26 -7.46
C TRP A 149 2.59 -2.05 -8.82
N GLU A 150 2.92 -0.78 -9.11
CA GLU A 150 3.44 -0.31 -10.38
C GLU A 150 4.67 -1.11 -10.88
N PRO A 151 5.70 -1.42 -10.06
CA PRO A 151 6.90 -2.11 -10.54
C PRO A 151 6.65 -3.53 -11.08
N ILE A 152 5.67 -4.26 -10.50
CA ILE A 152 5.27 -5.60 -10.93
C ILE A 152 4.03 -5.58 -11.86
N ASN A 153 3.52 -4.39 -12.17
CA ASN A 153 2.38 -4.14 -13.06
C ASN A 153 1.11 -4.90 -12.64
N ARG A 154 0.82 -4.96 -11.33
CA ARG A 154 -0.37 -5.63 -10.79
C ARG A 154 -1.33 -4.66 -10.10
N GLN A 155 -2.61 -4.97 -10.16
CA GLN A 155 -3.66 -4.34 -9.36
C GLN A 155 -4.51 -5.43 -8.70
N ILE A 156 -4.96 -5.17 -7.48
CA ILE A 156 -6.05 -5.94 -6.87
C ILE A 156 -7.17 -4.97 -6.52
N ARG A 157 -8.40 -5.28 -6.95
CA ARG A 157 -9.64 -4.64 -6.47
C ARG A 157 -10.33 -5.56 -5.48
N ILE A 158 -10.89 -5.00 -4.41
CA ILE A 158 -11.69 -5.74 -3.42
C ILE A 158 -12.95 -4.93 -3.15
N GLU A 159 -14.12 -5.54 -3.28
CA GLU A 159 -15.39 -4.91 -2.96
C GLU A 159 -16.12 -5.71 -1.89
N GLY A 160 -16.70 -4.99 -0.92
CA GLY A 160 -17.21 -5.60 0.30
C GLY A 160 -18.08 -4.69 1.14
N THR A 161 -18.83 -5.32 2.05
CA THR A 161 -19.47 -4.60 3.16
C THR A 161 -18.44 -4.24 4.23
N VAL A 162 -18.72 -3.23 5.05
CA VAL A 162 -17.78 -2.70 6.04
C VAL A 162 -18.40 -2.66 7.42
N GLU A 163 -17.69 -3.24 8.39
CA GLU A 163 -18.08 -3.25 9.81
C GLU A 163 -16.98 -2.61 10.66
N ARG A 164 -17.34 -2.02 11.80
CA ARG A 164 -16.38 -1.67 12.84
C ARG A 164 -15.87 -2.94 13.51
N ILE A 165 -14.57 -3.03 13.78
CA ILE A 165 -14.04 -4.13 14.61
C ILE A 165 -14.39 -3.87 16.10
N PRO A 166 -14.33 -4.89 16.97
CA PRO A 166 -14.57 -4.70 18.40
C PRO A 166 -13.71 -3.59 19.03
N TYR A 167 -14.27 -2.87 19.99
CA TYR A 167 -13.57 -1.79 20.71
C TYR A 167 -12.26 -2.28 21.32
N GLN A 168 -12.26 -3.46 21.94
CA GLN A 168 -11.08 -4.08 22.54
C GLN A 168 -9.95 -4.29 21.52
N SER A 169 -10.26 -4.83 20.33
CA SER A 169 -9.28 -5.00 19.24
C SER A 169 -8.80 -3.68 18.65
N SER A 170 -9.62 -2.62 18.75
CA SER A 170 -9.20 -1.26 18.41
C SER A 170 -8.22 -0.70 19.44
N CYS A 171 -8.45 -0.91 20.73
CA CYS A 171 -7.51 -0.55 21.80
C CYS A 171 -6.19 -1.30 21.64
N GLU A 172 -6.21 -2.62 21.55
CA GLU A 172 -5.01 -3.46 21.39
C GLU A 172 -4.12 -2.96 20.25
N TYR A 173 -4.70 -2.66 19.08
CA TYR A 173 -3.96 -2.06 17.98
C TYR A 173 -3.58 -0.59 18.20
N PHE A 174 -4.38 0.22 18.91
CA PHE A 174 -4.00 1.58 19.26
C PHE A 174 -2.73 1.61 20.13
N HIS A 175 -2.73 0.84 21.21
CA HIS A 175 -1.65 0.77 22.19
C HIS A 175 -0.40 0.07 21.61
N SER A 176 -0.53 -0.78 20.59
CA SER A 176 0.62 -1.35 19.86
C SER A 176 1.35 -0.35 18.94
N ARG A 177 0.78 0.83 18.65
CA ARG A 177 1.39 1.85 17.77
C ARG A 177 2.42 2.68 18.55
N PRO A 178 3.46 3.24 17.89
CA PRO A 178 4.39 4.18 18.52
C PRO A 178 3.65 5.34 19.21
N LYS A 179 4.16 5.80 20.35
CA LYS A 179 3.48 6.81 21.19
C LYS A 179 3.15 8.11 20.45
N SER A 180 4.02 8.56 19.53
CA SER A 180 3.76 9.69 18.63
C SER A 180 2.59 9.45 17.65
N SER A 181 2.40 8.21 17.20
CA SER A 181 1.24 7.81 16.37
C SER A 181 -0.06 7.71 17.18
N GLN A 182 0.02 7.35 18.47
CA GLN A 182 -1.11 7.45 19.40
C GLN A 182 -1.49 8.92 19.59
N ILE A 183 -0.54 9.77 20.00
CA ILE A 183 -0.75 11.22 20.20
C ILE A 183 -1.30 11.90 18.95
N GLY A 184 -0.72 11.66 17.77
CA GLY A 184 -1.19 12.24 16.51
C GLY A 184 -2.65 11.90 16.14
N ALA A 185 -3.19 10.80 16.66
CA ALA A 185 -4.61 10.46 16.52
C ALA A 185 -5.53 11.23 17.49
N VAL A 186 -5.00 11.68 18.64
CA VAL A 186 -5.70 12.56 19.61
C VAL A 186 -5.61 14.03 19.18
N VAL A 187 -4.49 14.45 18.59
CA VAL A 187 -4.29 15.82 18.05
C VAL A 187 -5.28 16.15 16.93
N SER A 188 -5.66 15.16 16.12
CA SER A 188 -6.40 15.37 14.87
C SER A 188 -7.81 14.76 14.91
N ARG A 189 -8.82 15.62 15.10
CA ARG A 189 -10.18 15.39 14.57
C ARG A 189 -10.10 15.38 13.03
N GLN A 190 -9.82 14.21 12.47
CA GLN A 190 -9.43 14.06 11.07
C GLN A 190 -10.53 14.58 10.14
N SER A 191 -10.12 15.30 9.08
CA SER A 191 -11.01 16.01 8.14
C SER A 191 -11.75 17.25 8.70
N SER A 192 -11.57 17.63 9.97
CA SER A 192 -12.05 18.92 10.48
C SER A 192 -11.15 20.08 10.03
N PRO A 193 -11.69 21.29 9.78
CA PRO A 193 -10.88 22.48 9.52
C PRO A 193 -9.99 22.85 10.72
N VAL A 194 -8.78 23.36 10.44
CA VAL A 194 -7.84 23.92 11.41
C VAL A 194 -7.25 25.23 10.85
N PRO A 195 -6.89 26.22 11.69
CA PRO A 195 -6.51 27.54 11.21
C PRO A 195 -5.18 27.57 10.44
N ASN A 196 -4.22 26.71 10.80
CA ASN A 196 -2.91 26.57 10.14
C ASN A 196 -2.18 25.29 10.62
N ARG A 197 -0.96 25.05 10.11
CA ARG A 197 -0.09 23.93 10.51
C ARG A 197 0.45 24.09 11.94
N ASP A 198 0.67 25.30 12.42
CA ASP A 198 1.31 25.55 13.72
C ASP A 198 0.37 25.27 14.90
N TYR A 199 -0.94 25.43 14.71
CA TYR A 199 -1.97 24.92 15.62
C TYR A 199 -1.82 23.41 15.88
N LEU A 200 -1.59 22.61 14.82
CA LEU A 200 -1.37 21.16 14.97
C LEU A 200 -0.05 20.85 15.67
N ARG A 201 1.03 21.60 15.38
CA ARG A 201 2.33 21.47 16.05
C ARG A 201 2.23 21.77 17.55
N GLN A 202 1.56 22.87 17.90
CA GLN A 202 1.34 23.26 19.30
C GLN A 202 0.53 22.21 20.04
N LYS A 203 -0.60 21.74 19.46
CA LYS A 203 -1.44 20.70 20.07
C LYS A 203 -0.71 19.36 20.19
N ASN A 204 0.20 19.03 19.28
CA ASN A 204 1.06 17.85 19.40
C ASN A 204 2.02 17.99 20.59
N ALA A 205 2.75 19.11 20.71
CA ALA A 205 3.68 19.34 21.82
C ALA A 205 2.98 19.41 23.19
N GLU A 206 1.80 20.03 23.27
CA GLU A 206 0.96 20.03 24.48
C GLU A 206 0.58 18.61 24.93
N LEU A 207 0.27 17.71 23.98
CA LEU A 207 -0.07 16.32 24.28
C LEU A 207 1.15 15.42 24.50
N GLU A 208 2.30 15.72 23.88
CA GLU A 208 3.57 15.03 24.14
C GLU A 208 4.06 15.23 25.57
N GLU A 209 4.00 16.45 26.11
CA GLU A 209 4.34 16.69 27.53
C GLU A 209 3.26 16.14 28.47
N LYS A 210 1.96 16.31 28.14
CA LYS A 210 0.85 15.77 28.96
C LYS A 210 0.93 14.25 29.11
N TYR A 211 1.24 13.54 28.02
CA TYR A 211 1.28 12.08 27.98
C TYR A 211 2.68 11.49 28.13
N LYS A 212 3.70 12.31 28.42
CA LYS A 212 5.13 11.92 28.53
C LYS A 212 5.34 10.62 29.30
N ASP A 213 4.95 10.61 30.57
CA ASP A 213 5.13 9.50 31.52
C ASP A 213 3.84 8.73 31.81
N THR A 214 2.75 9.01 31.05
CA THR A 214 1.45 8.34 31.19
C THR A 214 1.03 7.65 29.90
N GLU A 215 -0.03 6.85 29.95
CA GLU A 215 -0.62 6.21 28.76
C GLU A 215 -1.52 7.19 27.99
N VAL A 216 -1.51 7.09 26.66
CA VAL A 216 -2.43 7.83 25.80
C VAL A 216 -3.73 7.01 25.70
N PRO A 217 -4.89 7.51 26.16
CA PRO A 217 -6.15 6.80 25.95
C PRO A 217 -6.53 6.84 24.47
N MET A 218 -7.04 5.71 23.96
CA MET A 218 -7.68 5.69 22.64
C MET A 218 -8.94 6.58 22.64
N PRO A 219 -9.11 7.54 21.71
CA PRO A 219 -10.33 8.33 21.63
C PRO A 219 -11.53 7.51 21.13
N ASP A 220 -12.74 7.77 21.65
CA ASP A 220 -13.98 7.10 21.24
C ASP A 220 -14.30 7.24 19.74
N TYR A 221 -13.79 8.32 19.12
CA TYR A 221 -13.89 8.59 17.69
C TYR A 221 -12.81 7.87 16.85
N TRP A 222 -12.04 6.94 17.40
CA TRP A 222 -10.97 6.23 16.69
C TRP A 222 -11.11 4.71 16.82
N GLY A 223 -10.84 3.98 15.74
CA GLY A 223 -10.76 2.53 15.79
C GLY A 223 -10.61 1.88 14.42
N GLY A 224 -10.86 0.57 14.39
CA GLY A 224 -10.71 -0.26 13.20
C GLY A 224 -12.01 -0.51 12.45
N TYR A 225 -11.89 -0.67 11.14
CA TYR A 225 -12.90 -1.24 10.26
C TYR A 225 -12.37 -2.53 9.62
N ILE A 226 -13.27 -3.44 9.28
CA ILE A 226 -13.00 -4.61 8.43
C ILE A 226 -13.90 -4.56 7.19
N VAL A 227 -13.30 -4.76 6.02
CA VAL A 227 -14.03 -4.92 4.74
C VAL A 227 -14.21 -6.41 4.48
N LYS A 228 -15.45 -6.89 4.53
CA LYS A 228 -15.83 -8.29 4.26
C LYS A 228 -16.03 -8.48 2.76
N PRO A 229 -15.15 -9.20 2.05
CA PRO A 229 -15.16 -9.22 0.59
C PRO A 229 -16.31 -10.08 0.04
N HIS A 230 -16.99 -9.54 -0.98
CA HIS A 230 -17.90 -10.27 -1.88
C HIS A 230 -17.37 -10.34 -3.32
N LEU A 231 -16.39 -9.51 -3.68
CA LEU A 231 -15.67 -9.55 -4.95
C LEU A 231 -14.18 -9.26 -4.73
N ILE A 232 -13.31 -10.02 -5.40
CA ILE A 232 -11.85 -9.75 -5.47
C ILE A 232 -11.40 -9.93 -6.93
N GLU A 233 -10.86 -8.89 -7.55
CA GLU A 233 -10.30 -8.93 -8.92
C GLU A 233 -8.78 -8.85 -8.90
N PHE A 234 -8.13 -9.80 -9.58
CA PHE A 234 -6.69 -9.83 -9.84
C PHE A 234 -6.42 -9.36 -11.27
N TRP A 235 -5.66 -8.27 -11.42
CA TRP A 235 -5.31 -7.66 -12.69
C TRP A 235 -3.79 -7.72 -12.92
N GLN A 236 -3.35 -8.22 -14.07
CA GLN A 236 -1.95 -8.22 -14.50
C GLN A 236 -1.77 -7.43 -15.81
N GLY A 237 -0.83 -6.50 -15.79
CA GLY A 237 -0.51 -5.62 -16.92
C GLY A 237 0.26 -6.34 -18.03
N GLN A 238 -0.20 -6.21 -19.28
CA GLN A 238 0.33 -6.86 -20.47
C GLN A 238 0.58 -5.85 -21.60
N THR A 239 1.66 -6.02 -22.37
CA THR A 239 2.11 -5.05 -23.38
C THR A 239 1.17 -4.96 -24.58
N ASN A 240 0.58 -6.08 -24.98
CA ASN A 240 -0.40 -6.21 -26.07
C ASN A 240 -1.76 -5.52 -25.77
N ARG A 241 -1.99 -5.04 -24.53
CA ARG A 241 -3.26 -4.50 -23.97
C ARG A 241 -4.34 -5.54 -23.67
N LEU A 242 -4.08 -6.83 -23.89
CA LEU A 242 -4.91 -7.94 -23.43
C LEU A 242 -4.58 -8.21 -21.96
N HIS A 243 -5.03 -7.30 -21.10
CA HIS A 243 -4.80 -7.38 -19.65
C HIS A 243 -5.53 -8.57 -19.03
N ASP A 244 -4.80 -9.39 -18.28
CA ASP A 244 -5.40 -10.51 -17.56
C ASP A 244 -6.23 -10.00 -16.39
N ARG A 245 -7.46 -10.50 -16.28
CA ARG A 245 -8.43 -10.11 -15.27
C ARG A 245 -9.18 -11.33 -14.77
N ILE A 246 -8.75 -11.88 -13.64
CA ILE A 246 -9.45 -12.99 -12.98
C ILE A 246 -10.23 -12.38 -11.81
N VAL A 247 -11.56 -12.47 -11.86
CA VAL A 247 -12.44 -11.99 -10.78
C VAL A 247 -13.03 -13.17 -10.03
N PHE A 248 -12.95 -13.10 -8.71
CA PHE A 248 -13.65 -13.97 -7.77
C PHE A 248 -14.87 -13.21 -7.23
N THR A 249 -15.99 -13.90 -7.11
CA THR A 249 -17.26 -13.37 -6.57
C THR A 249 -17.93 -14.40 -5.66
N LYS A 250 -18.59 -13.95 -4.59
CA LYS A 250 -19.52 -14.80 -3.84
C LYS A 250 -20.87 -14.79 -4.57
N PRO A 251 -21.46 -15.96 -4.90
CA PRO A 251 -22.83 -16.04 -5.39
C PRO A 251 -23.83 -15.45 -4.40
N GLN A 252 -25.00 -15.04 -4.89
CA GLN A 252 -26.12 -14.59 -4.06
C GLN A 252 -26.93 -15.78 -3.51
N ASP A 253 -27.61 -15.58 -2.38
CA ASP A 253 -28.46 -16.60 -1.76
C ASP A 253 -29.57 -17.05 -2.72
N GLY A 254 -29.39 -18.24 -3.31
CA GLY A 254 -30.31 -18.83 -4.30
C GLY A 254 -29.68 -19.14 -5.66
N GLU A 255 -28.47 -18.66 -5.95
CA GLU A 255 -27.70 -19.07 -7.14
C GLU A 255 -27.10 -20.47 -6.91
N SER A 256 -27.67 -21.50 -7.57
CA SER A 256 -27.37 -22.91 -7.29
C SER A 256 -26.23 -23.51 -8.13
N GLU A 257 -25.93 -22.92 -9.29
CA GLU A 257 -24.94 -23.42 -10.25
C GLU A 257 -24.12 -22.23 -10.82
N PRO A 258 -22.81 -22.39 -11.10
CA PRO A 258 -22.02 -21.37 -11.78
C PRO A 258 -22.53 -21.07 -13.20
N GLY A 259 -22.38 -19.82 -13.65
CA GLY A 259 -22.67 -19.42 -15.04
C GLY A 259 -21.69 -20.02 -16.07
N GLU A 260 -22.01 -19.89 -17.35
CA GLU A 260 -21.30 -20.53 -18.49
C GLU A 260 -19.76 -20.38 -18.48
N PHE A 261 -19.25 -19.24 -18.00
CA PHE A 261 -17.82 -18.92 -17.94
C PHE A 261 -17.28 -18.85 -16.50
N GLN A 262 -18.00 -19.40 -15.53
CA GLN A 262 -17.61 -19.42 -14.13
C GLN A 262 -17.09 -20.80 -13.70
N HIS A 263 -16.17 -20.77 -12.74
CA HIS A 263 -15.52 -21.93 -12.17
C HIS A 263 -15.65 -21.90 -10.65
N THR A 264 -15.92 -23.04 -10.03
CA THR A 264 -16.03 -23.15 -8.56
C THR A 264 -14.67 -22.94 -7.89
N ALA A 265 -14.65 -22.18 -6.80
CA ALA A 265 -13.47 -21.87 -6.01
C ALA A 265 -13.60 -22.36 -4.55
N GLU A 266 -12.55 -22.20 -3.75
CA GLU A 266 -12.59 -22.54 -2.32
C GLU A 266 -13.61 -21.65 -1.57
N GLY A 267 -14.11 -22.11 -0.41
CA GLY A 267 -14.88 -21.28 0.51
C GLY A 267 -16.24 -20.75 0.00
N GLY A 268 -16.81 -21.36 -1.05
CA GLY A 268 -18.09 -20.94 -1.64
C GLY A 268 -17.97 -19.74 -2.61
N TRP A 269 -16.75 -19.43 -3.06
CA TRP A 269 -16.53 -18.48 -4.14
C TRP A 269 -16.73 -19.15 -5.52
N VAL A 270 -17.01 -18.33 -6.54
CA VAL A 270 -16.81 -18.67 -7.95
C VAL A 270 -15.84 -17.67 -8.57
N PHE A 271 -15.15 -18.05 -9.65
CA PHE A 271 -14.26 -17.15 -10.39
C PHE A 271 -14.44 -17.25 -11.91
N GLN A 272 -14.08 -16.18 -12.62
CA GLN A 272 -14.14 -16.10 -14.08
C GLN A 272 -13.12 -15.11 -14.63
N ARG A 273 -12.78 -15.24 -15.92
CA ARG A 273 -12.04 -14.21 -16.67
C ARG A 273 -12.97 -13.07 -17.09
N LEU A 274 -12.45 -11.85 -17.08
CA LEU A 274 -13.07 -10.67 -17.70
C LEU A 274 -12.24 -10.17 -18.89
N SER A 275 -12.88 -9.47 -19.82
CA SER A 275 -12.18 -8.72 -20.87
C SER A 275 -11.43 -7.52 -20.27
N PRO A 276 -10.29 -7.10 -20.86
CA PRO A 276 -9.54 -5.90 -20.46
C PRO A 276 -10.34 -4.60 -20.61
#